data_AF-A0A7X9JBK5-F1
#
_entry.id   AF-A0A7X9JBK5-F1
#
_cell.length_a   1.000
_cell.length_b   1.000
_cell.length_c   1.000
_cell.angle_alpha   90.00
_cell.angle_beta   90.00
_cell.angle_gamma   90.00
#
_symmetry.space_group_name_H-M   'P 1'
#
loop_
_entity.id
_entity.type
_entity.pdbx_description
1 polymer ?
#
loop_
_entity_poly.entity_id
_entity_poly.type
_entity_poly.pdbx_seq_one_letter_code
_entity_poly.pdbx_strand_id
1 'polypeptide(L)'
;MLKRVGTDNCLDCPLGKIREQEGTLVVKNWIVPDAEVCFHGLGPGKQEAENGTPFIGAAGKKLREAITKAGYDIDKVSFTNSVLCKPPNNKIDSTMTVPCLHHFKESLKLMPNLKIVALCGCDSYTAITGRKVTLKNVYLQPFTLPEYDVLFVPIPHPASILYRADAKNIAYFEDGVKGVFGLLDAQKRTTKEPKYALILTPEKLKVALGLIKEERVLSVDTETTSLKFYNANMICFALSWEDQTAVAIPWKWSQGGDLGYFWEQKEREEIRETFREVFSDTNKAVIAHNSKYDSLIFTQEFGFPISNIKVDTMLLSFHLDSNQPYGLDDVVLRECPEFAGYKQKFWEKVTTAEKDNGTWWKKYQLEEIMRYCAEDASLTYSIAKPMLRRLG
;
A
#
# COMPACT_ATOMS: atom_id res chain seq x y z
N MET A 1 27.74 1.34 15.89
CA MET A 1 28.74 2.27 15.31
C MET A 1 28.48 2.40 13.82
N LEU A 2 28.54 3.62 13.27
CA LEU A 2 28.36 3.91 11.84
C LEU A 2 29.34 3.09 10.97
N LYS A 3 28.85 2.53 9.86
CA LYS A 3 29.65 1.81 8.86
C LYS A 3 29.58 2.52 7.51
N ARG A 4 30.61 2.32 6.67
CA ARG A 4 30.73 2.87 5.32
C ARG A 4 31.01 1.77 4.32
N VAL A 5 30.26 1.72 3.22
CA VAL A 5 30.43 0.72 2.15
C VAL A 5 30.77 1.40 0.83
N GLY A 6 31.80 0.89 0.15
CA GLY A 6 32.36 1.43 -1.08
C GLY A 6 33.90 1.45 -1.00
N THR A 7 34.54 1.08 -2.11
CA THR A 7 36.00 0.95 -2.20
C THR A 7 36.62 2.18 -2.86
N ASP A 8 37.56 2.85 -2.20
CA ASP A 8 38.15 4.12 -2.68
C ASP A 8 38.82 3.99 -4.06
N ASN A 9 39.44 2.83 -4.31
CA ASN A 9 40.14 2.53 -5.57
C ASN A 9 39.30 1.63 -6.51
N CYS A 10 37.97 1.66 -6.41
CA CYS A 10 37.08 0.85 -7.25
C CYS A 10 37.22 1.24 -8.74
N LEU A 11 37.36 0.24 -9.61
CA LEU A 11 37.42 0.36 -11.07
C LEU A 11 36.39 -0.54 -11.79
N ASP A 12 35.37 -1.00 -11.07
CA ASP A 12 34.40 -2.00 -11.56
C ASP A 12 33.46 -1.45 -12.65
N CYS A 13 33.43 -0.13 -12.84
CA CYS A 13 32.66 0.53 -13.88
C CYS A 13 33.43 1.71 -14.50
N PRO A 14 32.95 2.28 -15.63
CA PRO A 14 33.63 3.40 -16.31
C PRO A 14 33.90 4.61 -15.42
N LEU A 15 33.10 4.81 -14.36
CA LEU A 15 33.23 5.95 -13.46
C LEU A 15 34.48 5.89 -12.57
N GLY A 16 35.11 4.72 -12.37
CA GLY A 16 36.32 4.63 -11.56
C GLY A 16 37.46 5.48 -12.12
N LYS A 17 37.70 5.38 -13.44
CA LYS A 17 38.71 6.20 -14.14
C LYS A 17 38.33 7.67 -14.22
N ILE A 18 37.05 7.97 -14.44
CA ILE A 18 36.55 9.35 -14.51
C ILE A 18 36.72 10.04 -13.15
N ARG A 19 36.37 9.34 -12.06
CA ARG A 19 36.56 9.82 -10.68
C ARG A 19 38.02 10.22 -10.42
N GLU A 20 38.97 9.36 -10.80
CA GLU A 20 40.40 9.61 -10.65
C GLU A 20 40.87 10.83 -11.46
N GLN A 21 40.40 10.97 -12.70
CA GLN A 21 40.72 12.12 -13.56
C GLN A 21 40.13 13.42 -13.02
N GLU A 22 38.90 13.39 -12.50
CA GLU A 22 38.21 14.55 -11.94
C GLU A 22 38.60 14.87 -10.48
N GLY A 23 39.39 14.00 -9.83
CA GLY A 23 39.81 14.18 -8.43
C GLY A 23 38.66 14.13 -7.42
N THR A 24 37.59 13.38 -7.71
CA THR A 24 36.43 13.25 -6.82
C THR A 24 36.54 12.00 -5.94
N LEU A 25 35.74 11.94 -4.86
CA LEU A 25 35.73 10.81 -3.93
C LEU A 25 34.65 9.79 -4.28
N VAL A 26 34.87 8.54 -3.87
CA VAL A 26 33.80 7.53 -3.79
C VAL A 26 32.86 7.94 -2.67
N VAL A 27 31.59 8.14 -3.01
CA VAL A 27 30.55 8.48 -2.05
C VAL A 27 30.06 7.21 -1.38
N LYS A 28 30.79 6.80 -0.34
CA LYS A 28 30.50 5.57 0.40
C LYS A 28 29.13 5.64 1.04
N ASN A 29 28.36 4.56 0.90
CA ASN A 29 27.07 4.39 1.55
C ASN A 29 27.18 4.61 3.07
N TRP A 30 26.20 5.28 3.67
CA TRP A 30 26.14 5.63 5.08
C TRP A 30 25.25 4.63 5.81
N ILE A 31 25.84 3.73 6.60
CA ILE A 31 25.14 2.58 7.18
C ILE A 31 25.09 2.67 8.70
N VAL A 32 23.91 2.96 9.22
CA VAL A 32 23.58 2.81 10.63
C VAL A 32 23.09 1.37 10.84
N PRO A 33 23.82 0.51 11.57
CA PRO A 33 23.48 -0.91 11.67
C PRO A 33 22.09 -1.20 12.24
N ASP A 34 21.65 -0.36 13.17
CA ASP A 34 20.34 -0.49 13.82
C ASP A 34 19.22 0.24 13.06
N ALA A 35 19.50 0.76 11.86
CA ALA A 35 18.48 1.44 11.06
C ALA A 35 17.42 0.45 10.56
N GLU A 36 16.17 0.84 10.72
CA GLU A 36 15.02 0.12 10.18
C GLU A 36 14.57 0.68 8.82
N VAL A 37 15.05 1.89 8.47
CA VAL A 37 14.77 2.58 7.21
C VAL A 37 16.07 3.01 6.54
N CYS A 38 16.18 2.73 5.24
CA CYS A 38 17.26 3.21 4.39
C CYS A 38 16.70 4.03 3.23
N PHE A 39 17.19 5.25 3.04
CA PHE A 39 16.89 6.05 1.85
C PHE A 39 17.90 5.73 0.74
N HIS A 40 17.38 5.36 -0.43
CA HIS A 40 18.18 4.90 -1.57
C HIS A 40 18.02 5.81 -2.78
N GLY A 41 19.12 6.38 -3.26
CA GLY A 41 19.17 7.23 -4.45
C GLY A 41 19.85 6.56 -5.64
N LEU A 42 19.86 7.23 -6.79
CA LEU A 42 20.53 6.72 -7.99
C LEU A 42 22.06 6.89 -7.93
N GLY A 43 22.53 8.09 -7.63
CA GLY A 43 23.95 8.42 -7.60
C GLY A 43 24.22 9.82 -7.05
N PRO A 44 25.50 10.14 -6.77
CA PRO A 44 25.86 11.33 -6.02
C PRO A 44 25.88 12.62 -6.86
N GLY A 45 25.61 13.73 -6.19
CA GLY A 45 25.84 15.09 -6.70
C GLY A 45 27.26 15.61 -6.44
N LYS A 46 27.52 16.86 -6.88
CA LYS A 46 28.84 17.52 -6.76
C LYS A 46 29.36 17.57 -5.31
N GLN A 47 28.55 18.12 -4.40
CA GLN A 47 28.95 18.27 -3.00
C GLN A 47 29.22 16.92 -2.32
N GLU A 48 28.45 15.89 -2.67
CA GLU A 48 28.62 14.55 -2.11
C GLU A 48 29.92 13.92 -2.59
N ALA A 49 30.26 14.09 -3.87
CA ALA A 49 31.51 13.63 -4.48
C ALA A 49 32.76 14.36 -3.94
N GLU A 50 32.62 15.63 -3.55
CA GLU A 50 33.70 16.39 -2.89
C GLU A 50 33.96 15.93 -1.44
N ASN A 51 32.93 15.40 -0.76
CA ASN A 51 33.01 15.05 0.67
C ASN A 51 32.95 13.52 0.93
N GLY A 52 32.79 12.72 -0.13
CA GLY A 52 32.63 11.26 -0.04
C GLY A 52 31.39 10.81 0.73
N THR A 53 30.40 11.70 0.96
CA THR A 53 29.27 11.49 1.87
C THR A 53 27.93 11.69 1.18
N PRO A 54 26.98 10.73 1.29
CA PRO A 54 25.74 10.77 0.54
C PRO A 54 24.69 11.68 1.20
N PHE A 55 23.79 12.25 0.39
CA PHE A 55 22.65 13.08 0.80
C PHE A 55 23.03 14.31 1.65
N ILE A 56 24.13 14.99 1.32
CA ILE A 56 24.50 16.27 1.96
C ILE A 56 24.28 17.50 1.05
N GLY A 57 23.99 17.26 -0.23
CA GLY A 57 23.63 18.31 -1.18
C GLY A 57 22.28 18.98 -0.87
N ALA A 58 21.87 19.95 -1.69
CA ALA A 58 20.60 20.65 -1.51
C ALA A 58 19.39 19.71 -1.38
N ALA A 59 19.33 18.68 -2.23
CA ALA A 59 18.25 17.68 -2.21
C ALA A 59 18.31 16.81 -0.95
N GLY A 60 19.51 16.40 -0.54
CA GLY A 60 19.74 15.63 0.69
C GLY A 60 19.37 16.41 1.96
N LYS A 61 19.67 17.71 2.02
CA LYS A 61 19.23 18.58 3.12
C LYS A 61 17.72 18.59 3.27
N LYS A 62 16.98 18.71 2.16
CA LYS A 62 15.51 18.65 2.18
C LYS A 62 14.96 17.30 2.63
N LEU A 63 15.59 16.20 2.22
CA LEU A 63 15.23 14.88 2.73
C LEU A 63 15.45 14.79 4.25
N ARG A 64 16.58 15.26 4.76
CA ARG A 64 16.89 15.26 6.20
C ARG A 64 15.90 16.12 7.01
N GLU A 65 15.55 17.30 6.49
CA GLU A 65 14.50 18.16 7.05
C GLU A 65 13.15 17.43 7.10
N ALA A 66 12.73 16.77 6.02
CA ALA A 66 11.47 16.04 5.95
C ALA A 66 11.42 14.85 6.93
N ILE A 67 12.52 14.11 7.08
CA ILE A 67 12.64 13.02 8.07
C ILE A 67 12.45 13.56 9.49
N THR A 68 13.10 14.67 9.81
CA THR A 68 12.99 15.32 11.12
C THR A 68 11.57 15.82 11.37
N LYS A 69 10.94 16.45 10.36
CA LYS A 69 9.53 16.90 10.43
C LYS A 69 8.54 15.75 10.63
N ALA A 70 8.84 14.57 10.07
CA ALA A 70 8.04 13.37 10.30
C ALA A 70 8.19 12.82 11.73
N GLY A 71 9.07 13.38 12.56
CA GLY A 71 9.30 12.97 13.95
C GLY A 71 10.37 11.89 14.12
N TYR A 72 11.18 11.63 13.10
CA TYR A 72 12.19 10.57 13.13
C TYR A 72 13.60 11.12 13.24
N ASP A 73 14.43 10.38 13.98
CA ASP A 73 15.82 10.71 14.24
C ASP A 73 16.69 10.39 13.00
N ILE A 74 17.39 11.42 12.50
CA ILE A 74 18.24 11.29 11.32
C ILE A 74 19.46 10.39 11.53
N ASP A 75 19.87 10.21 12.80
CA ASP A 75 20.99 9.34 13.14
C ASP A 75 20.59 7.87 13.23
N LYS A 76 19.29 7.56 13.08
CA LYS A 76 18.73 6.21 13.05
C LYS A 76 18.34 5.72 11.66
N VAL A 77 18.72 6.45 10.62
CA VAL A 77 18.45 6.07 9.22
C VAL A 77 19.74 5.91 8.43
N SER A 78 19.68 5.05 7.41
CA SER A 78 20.81 4.83 6.49
C SER A 78 20.56 5.51 5.15
N PHE A 79 21.66 5.80 4.43
CA PHE A 79 21.62 6.42 3.10
C PHE A 79 22.51 5.65 2.14
N THR A 80 21.94 5.24 1.01
CA THR A 80 22.67 4.47 -0.01
C THR A 80 22.41 5.02 -1.42
N ASN A 81 23.30 4.73 -2.36
CA ASN A 81 23.08 4.99 -3.78
C ASN A 81 23.32 3.73 -4.62
N SER A 82 22.66 3.64 -5.79
CA SER A 82 22.90 2.56 -6.77
C SER A 82 24.29 2.70 -7.42
N VAL A 83 24.79 3.92 -7.55
CA VAL A 83 26.13 4.26 -8.05
C VAL A 83 26.85 5.14 -7.02
N LEU A 84 28.08 4.79 -6.66
CA LEU A 84 28.84 5.53 -5.63
C LEU A 84 29.75 6.63 -6.17
N CYS A 85 29.95 6.70 -7.48
CA CYS A 85 30.79 7.72 -8.13
C CYS A 85 29.93 8.71 -8.91
N LYS A 86 30.35 9.98 -8.95
CA LYS A 86 29.62 10.99 -9.73
C LYS A 86 29.85 10.76 -11.23
N PRO A 87 28.79 10.68 -12.05
CA PRO A 87 28.96 10.56 -13.49
C PRO A 87 29.25 11.92 -14.17
N PRO A 88 29.82 11.89 -15.38
CA PRO A 88 29.88 13.07 -16.24
C PRO A 88 28.45 13.49 -16.63
N ASN A 89 28.19 14.81 -16.64
CA ASN A 89 26.89 15.39 -16.99
C ASN A 89 25.68 14.89 -16.18
N ASN A 90 25.89 14.29 -14.99
CA ASN A 90 24.83 13.73 -14.13
C ASN A 90 23.97 12.64 -14.81
N LYS A 91 24.49 11.95 -15.83
CA LYS A 91 23.78 10.87 -16.53
C LYS A 91 24.26 9.50 -16.06
N ILE A 92 23.33 8.65 -15.64
CA ILE A 92 23.59 7.29 -15.15
C ILE A 92 22.77 6.31 -15.99
N ASP A 93 23.39 5.21 -16.39
CA ASP A 93 22.75 4.10 -17.10
C ASP A 93 23.19 2.74 -16.53
N SER A 94 22.71 1.66 -17.15
CA SER A 94 22.96 0.29 -16.72
C SER A 94 24.44 -0.12 -16.75
N THR A 95 25.28 0.53 -17.56
CA THR A 95 26.72 0.26 -17.61
C THR A 95 27.44 0.70 -16.33
N MET A 96 26.80 1.59 -15.57
CA MET A 96 27.31 2.12 -14.30
C MET A 96 26.57 1.53 -13.10
N THR A 97 25.25 1.36 -13.18
CA THR A 97 24.46 0.81 -12.07
C THR A 97 24.75 -0.66 -11.83
N VAL A 98 24.67 -1.50 -12.87
CA VAL A 98 24.77 -2.96 -12.73
C VAL A 98 26.05 -3.41 -12.03
N PRO A 99 27.25 -2.90 -12.40
CA PRO A 99 28.48 -3.27 -11.70
C PRO A 99 28.56 -2.72 -10.28
N CYS A 100 27.96 -1.56 -9.99
CA CYS A 100 28.09 -0.88 -8.69
C CYS A 100 27.08 -1.39 -7.64
N LEU A 101 25.98 -2.04 -8.06
CA LEU A 101 24.92 -2.54 -7.18
C LEU A 101 25.38 -3.57 -6.14
N HIS A 102 26.55 -4.21 -6.31
CA HIS A 102 27.08 -5.11 -5.30
C HIS A 102 27.30 -4.40 -3.95
N HIS A 103 27.72 -3.13 -3.96
CA HIS A 103 27.86 -2.31 -2.74
C HIS A 103 26.53 -2.06 -2.05
N PHE A 104 25.43 -1.93 -2.80
CA PHE A 104 24.09 -1.84 -2.21
C PHE A 104 23.73 -3.16 -1.50
N LYS A 105 23.96 -4.30 -2.14
CA LYS A 105 23.74 -5.63 -1.53
C LYS A 105 24.58 -5.83 -0.25
N GLU A 106 25.84 -5.42 -0.27
CA GLU A 106 26.71 -5.44 0.91
C GLU A 106 26.20 -4.51 2.01
N SER A 107 25.70 -3.34 1.64
CA SER A 107 25.13 -2.36 2.57
C SER A 107 23.92 -2.94 3.32
N LEU A 108 23.02 -3.64 2.62
CA LEU A 108 21.85 -4.27 3.25
C LEU A 108 22.24 -5.32 4.29
N LYS A 109 23.27 -6.13 4.02
CA LYS A 109 23.78 -7.15 4.96
C LYS A 109 24.28 -6.55 6.28
N LEU A 110 24.65 -5.27 6.27
CA LEU A 110 25.15 -4.57 7.46
C LEU A 110 24.04 -3.90 8.29
N MET A 111 22.77 -4.01 7.87
CA MET A 111 21.60 -3.50 8.55
C MET A 111 20.61 -4.64 8.88
N PRO A 112 20.89 -5.49 9.88
CA PRO A 112 20.06 -6.66 10.19
C PRO A 112 18.62 -6.30 10.59
N ASN A 113 18.38 -5.09 11.09
CA ASN A 113 17.05 -4.62 11.49
C ASN A 113 16.31 -3.88 10.37
N LEU A 114 16.90 -3.77 9.18
CA LEU A 114 16.31 -3.04 8.08
C LEU A 114 14.96 -3.65 7.68
N LYS A 115 13.95 -2.81 7.59
CA LYS A 115 12.60 -3.19 7.17
C LYS A 115 12.19 -2.56 5.86
N ILE A 116 12.59 -1.29 5.65
CA ILE A 116 12.15 -0.50 4.50
C ILE A 116 13.33 0.14 3.78
N VAL A 117 13.33 0.05 2.45
CA VAL A 117 14.19 0.83 1.55
C VAL A 117 13.32 1.83 0.78
N ALA A 118 13.45 3.11 1.10
CA ALA A 118 12.78 4.20 0.40
C ALA A 118 13.52 4.57 -0.88
N LEU A 119 12.94 4.26 -2.04
CA LEU A 119 13.50 4.52 -3.36
C LEU A 119 13.21 5.97 -3.77
N CYS A 120 14.23 6.81 -3.72
CA CYS A 120 14.14 8.23 -4.01
C CYS A 120 14.08 8.47 -5.53
N GLY A 121 12.87 8.53 -6.09
CA GLY A 121 12.61 8.80 -7.51
C GLY A 121 12.63 7.58 -8.42
N CYS A 122 12.08 7.73 -9.63
CA CYS A 122 11.94 6.65 -10.62
C CYS A 122 13.28 5.99 -10.99
N ASP A 123 14.36 6.75 -11.07
CA ASP A 123 15.64 6.19 -11.52
C ASP A 123 16.22 5.20 -10.49
N SER A 124 16.05 5.48 -9.19
CA SER A 124 16.42 4.53 -8.13
C SER A 124 15.58 3.25 -8.19
N TYR A 125 14.28 3.38 -8.52
CA TYR A 125 13.42 2.23 -8.77
C TYR A 125 13.89 1.40 -9.96
N THR A 126 14.22 2.06 -11.07
CA THR A 126 14.70 1.36 -12.27
C THR A 126 16.07 0.73 -12.04
N ALA A 127 16.95 1.34 -11.25
CA ALA A 127 18.25 0.75 -10.92
C ALA A 127 18.10 -0.54 -10.10
N ILE A 128 17.14 -0.60 -9.17
CA ILE A 128 16.90 -1.78 -8.34
C ILE A 128 16.11 -2.87 -9.08
N THR A 129 15.09 -2.50 -9.85
CA THR A 129 14.14 -3.46 -10.46
C THR A 129 14.42 -3.79 -11.92
N GLY A 130 15.23 -2.99 -12.61
CA GLY A 130 15.39 -3.01 -14.06
C GLY A 130 14.18 -2.47 -14.84
N ARG A 131 13.10 -2.03 -14.16
CA ARG A 131 11.83 -1.62 -14.79
C ARG A 131 11.66 -0.11 -14.76
N LYS A 132 11.27 0.47 -15.90
CA LYS A 132 10.92 1.89 -15.99
C LYS A 132 9.48 2.11 -15.51
N VAL A 133 9.28 3.16 -14.72
CA VAL A 133 7.97 3.49 -14.12
C VAL A 133 7.71 4.99 -14.14
N THR A 134 6.43 5.35 -14.07
CA THR A 134 6.00 6.71 -13.76
C THR A 134 5.70 6.78 -12.27
N LEU A 135 6.28 7.75 -11.56
CA LEU A 135 6.15 7.85 -10.09
C LEU A 135 4.70 7.83 -9.62
N LYS A 136 3.78 8.50 -10.33
CA LYS A 136 2.34 8.52 -10.01
C LYS A 136 1.74 7.12 -9.85
N ASN A 137 2.23 6.13 -10.60
CA ASN A 137 1.69 4.77 -10.60
C ASN A 137 2.29 3.87 -9.50
N VAL A 138 3.38 4.32 -8.87
CA VAL A 138 4.12 3.53 -7.88
C VAL A 138 4.36 4.30 -6.58
N TYR A 139 3.84 5.52 -6.47
CA TYR A 139 4.06 6.38 -5.32
C TYR A 139 3.52 5.73 -4.06
N LEU A 140 4.41 5.57 -3.07
CA LEU A 140 4.17 4.86 -1.82
C LEU A 140 3.71 3.41 -1.97
N GLN A 141 3.62 2.84 -3.16
CA GLN A 141 3.20 1.45 -3.38
C GLN A 141 4.33 0.50 -2.99
N PRO A 142 4.26 -0.17 -1.82
CA PRO A 142 5.35 -0.99 -1.36
C PRO A 142 5.42 -2.30 -2.13
N PHE A 143 6.62 -2.80 -2.38
CA PHE A 143 6.82 -4.08 -3.05
C PHE A 143 8.02 -4.82 -2.47
N THR A 144 8.07 -6.13 -2.73
CA THR A 144 9.20 -6.98 -2.35
C THR A 144 9.88 -7.52 -3.59
N LEU A 145 11.14 -7.93 -3.43
CA LEU A 145 11.91 -8.60 -4.47
C LEU A 145 12.43 -9.90 -3.87
N PRO A 146 12.40 -11.03 -4.61
CA PRO A 146 12.77 -12.33 -4.06
C PRO A 146 14.17 -12.39 -3.45
N GLU A 147 15.11 -11.58 -3.95
CA GLU A 147 16.49 -11.53 -3.48
C GLU A 147 16.71 -10.68 -2.22
N TYR A 148 15.70 -9.98 -1.72
CA TYR A 148 15.82 -9.10 -0.55
C TYR A 148 14.67 -9.30 0.45
N ASP A 149 15.01 -9.42 1.74
CA ASP A 149 14.05 -9.49 2.84
C ASP A 149 13.73 -8.09 3.40
N VAL A 150 13.36 -7.16 2.50
CA VAL A 150 12.97 -5.79 2.84
C VAL A 150 11.83 -5.32 1.95
N LEU A 151 11.07 -4.34 2.44
CA LEU A 151 10.03 -3.66 1.68
C LEU A 151 10.63 -2.47 0.93
N PHE A 152 10.45 -2.42 -0.38
CA PHE A 152 10.84 -1.27 -1.19
C PHE A 152 9.67 -0.32 -1.34
N VAL A 153 9.90 0.98 -1.11
CA VAL A 153 8.84 1.99 -1.12
C VAL A 153 9.25 3.16 -2.03
N PRO A 154 8.61 3.35 -3.18
CA PRO A 154 8.95 4.45 -4.08
C PRO A 154 8.42 5.79 -3.56
N ILE A 155 9.31 6.78 -3.45
CA ILE A 155 8.96 8.14 -3.03
C ILE A 155 9.44 9.17 -4.06
N PRO A 156 8.92 10.41 -4.05
CA PRO A 156 9.39 11.46 -4.93
C PRO A 156 10.86 11.77 -4.68
N HIS A 157 11.59 12.06 -5.76
CA HIS A 157 13.00 12.42 -5.64
C HIS A 157 13.12 13.74 -4.86
N PRO A 158 14.00 13.88 -3.84
CA PRO A 158 14.11 15.11 -3.03
C PRO A 158 14.46 16.37 -3.84
N ALA A 159 15.06 16.21 -5.03
CA ALA A 159 15.32 17.33 -5.93
C ALA A 159 14.07 17.88 -6.63
N SER A 160 12.94 17.16 -6.67
CA SER A 160 11.70 17.64 -7.34
C SER A 160 11.21 18.96 -6.75
N ILE A 161 11.37 19.12 -5.43
CA ILE A 161 10.99 20.32 -4.68
C ILE A 161 12.00 21.46 -4.78
N LEU A 162 13.18 21.23 -5.37
CA LEU A 162 14.16 22.28 -5.64
C LEU A 162 13.86 23.02 -6.94
N TYR A 163 13.41 22.28 -7.96
CA TYR A 163 13.12 22.84 -9.29
C TYR A 163 11.71 23.43 -9.40
N ARG A 164 10.77 22.93 -8.59
CA ARG A 164 9.37 23.40 -8.52
C ARG A 164 8.89 23.43 -7.08
N ALA A 165 9.32 24.46 -6.34
CA ALA A 165 8.99 24.68 -4.93
C ALA A 165 7.56 25.24 -4.73
N ASP A 166 6.57 24.68 -5.43
CA ASP A 166 5.17 24.93 -5.09
C ASP A 166 4.75 24.08 -3.88
N ALA A 167 3.77 24.57 -3.13
CA ALA A 167 3.31 23.92 -1.90
C ALA A 167 2.86 22.46 -2.13
N LYS A 168 2.32 22.17 -3.32
CA LYS A 168 1.84 20.84 -3.68
C LYS A 168 3.00 19.83 -3.81
N ASN A 169 4.09 20.19 -4.48
CA ASN A 169 5.23 19.30 -4.63
C ASN A 169 5.95 19.09 -3.29
N ILE A 170 6.02 20.13 -2.45
CA ILE A 170 6.59 20.03 -1.10
C ILE A 170 5.76 19.05 -0.26
N ALA A 171 4.45 19.24 -0.20
CA ALA A 171 3.55 18.33 0.50
C ALA A 171 3.67 16.89 -0.04
N TYR A 172 3.64 16.71 -1.35
CA TYR A 172 3.76 15.39 -1.99
C TYR A 172 5.08 14.67 -1.63
N PHE A 173 6.20 15.41 -1.52
CA PHE A 173 7.46 14.83 -1.07
C PHE A 173 7.47 14.53 0.43
N GLU A 174 7.03 15.46 1.27
CA GLU A 174 6.98 15.29 2.73
C GLU A 174 6.03 14.15 3.12
N ASP A 175 4.90 14.00 2.43
CA ASP A 175 3.96 12.89 2.57
C ASP A 175 4.60 11.55 2.19
N GLY A 176 5.44 11.53 1.14
CA GLY A 176 6.20 10.33 0.78
C GLY A 176 7.14 9.89 1.89
N VAL A 177 7.85 10.83 2.51
CA VAL A 177 8.73 10.53 3.66
C VAL A 177 7.91 10.09 4.87
N LYS A 178 6.81 10.77 5.18
CA LYS A 178 5.91 10.40 6.27
C LYS A 178 5.28 9.03 6.06
N GLY A 179 4.89 8.70 4.83
CA GLY A 179 4.32 7.40 4.45
C GLY A 179 5.30 6.25 4.63
N VAL A 180 6.59 6.43 4.29
CA VAL A 180 7.65 5.44 4.58
C VAL A 180 7.72 5.10 6.06
N PHE A 181 7.62 6.10 6.92
CA PHE A 181 7.66 5.87 8.36
C PHE A 181 6.32 5.37 8.93
N GLY A 182 5.20 5.79 8.35
CA GLY A 182 3.89 5.20 8.64
C GLY A 182 3.87 3.70 8.34
N LEU A 183 4.46 3.28 7.22
CA LEU A 183 4.71 1.87 6.86
C LEU A 183 5.55 1.15 7.91
N LEU A 184 6.61 1.78 8.41
CA LEU A 184 7.45 1.19 9.45
C LEU A 184 6.66 0.99 10.76
N ASP A 185 5.95 2.02 11.20
CA ASP A 185 5.14 1.97 12.42
C ASP A 185 4.03 0.94 12.33
N ALA A 186 3.39 0.85 11.17
CA ALA A 186 2.42 -0.18 10.82
C ALA A 186 3.01 -1.59 10.92
N GLN A 187 4.18 -1.84 10.34
CA GLN A 187 4.90 -3.11 10.47
C GLN A 187 5.28 -3.46 11.91
N LYS A 188 5.40 -2.47 12.80
CA LYS A 188 5.63 -2.69 14.23
C LYS A 188 4.34 -2.94 15.01
N ARG A 189 3.21 -2.43 14.52
CA ARG A 189 1.87 -2.59 15.13
C ARG A 189 1.22 -3.92 14.76
N THR A 190 1.66 -4.58 13.70
CA THR A 190 1.16 -5.90 13.29
C THR A 190 1.67 -7.02 14.20
N THR A 191 0.85 -7.41 15.18
CA THR A 191 1.08 -8.63 16.00
C THR A 191 -0.01 -9.70 15.83
N LYS A 192 -1.04 -9.48 15.01
CA LYS A 192 -2.11 -10.45 14.76
C LYS A 192 -2.25 -10.70 13.26
N GLU A 193 -2.22 -11.96 12.85
CA GLU A 193 -2.62 -12.32 11.48
C GLU A 193 -4.13 -12.05 11.30
N PRO A 194 -4.56 -11.49 10.15
CA PRO A 194 -5.97 -11.29 9.88
C PRO A 194 -6.75 -12.60 9.93
N LYS A 195 -7.96 -12.57 10.51
CA LYS A 195 -8.81 -13.75 10.68
C LYS A 195 -10.12 -13.58 9.96
N TYR A 196 -10.25 -14.26 8.83
CA TYR A 196 -11.46 -14.24 8.01
C TYR A 196 -12.21 -15.57 8.14
N ALA A 197 -13.45 -15.50 8.60
CA ALA A 197 -14.35 -16.64 8.69
C ALA A 197 -15.18 -16.74 7.40
N LEU A 198 -14.88 -17.76 6.59
CA LEU A 198 -15.66 -18.08 5.39
C LEU A 198 -16.83 -18.97 5.79
N ILE A 199 -18.04 -18.44 5.62
CA ILE A 199 -19.28 -19.07 6.07
C ILE A 199 -19.87 -19.87 4.91
N LEU A 200 -19.61 -21.18 4.90
CA LEU A 200 -20.00 -22.09 3.81
C LEU A 200 -21.04 -23.15 4.24
N THR A 201 -21.47 -23.13 5.51
CA THR A 201 -22.38 -24.14 6.08
C THR A 201 -23.51 -23.46 6.87
N PRO A 202 -24.74 -24.00 6.86
CA PRO A 202 -25.88 -23.42 7.58
C PRO A 202 -25.63 -23.21 9.08
N GLU A 203 -24.90 -24.11 9.74
CA GLU A 203 -24.60 -24.02 11.18
C GLU A 203 -23.75 -22.78 11.49
N LYS A 204 -22.73 -22.55 10.66
CA LYS A 204 -21.86 -21.37 10.75
C LYS A 204 -22.61 -20.10 10.37
N LEU A 205 -23.53 -20.18 9.40
CA LEU A 205 -24.37 -19.05 9.00
C LEU A 205 -25.22 -18.57 10.17
N LYS A 206 -25.89 -19.49 10.87
CA LYS A 206 -26.68 -19.14 12.05
C LYS A 206 -25.85 -18.43 13.13
N VAL A 207 -24.64 -18.91 13.39
CA VAL A 207 -23.72 -18.26 14.34
C VAL A 207 -23.32 -16.87 13.86
N ALA A 208 -22.94 -16.73 12.59
CA ALA A 208 -22.53 -15.45 12.02
C ALA A 208 -23.64 -14.41 12.06
N LEU A 209 -24.87 -14.79 11.67
CA LEU A 209 -26.04 -13.90 11.72
C LEU A 209 -26.36 -13.47 13.16
N GLY A 210 -26.22 -14.39 14.14
CA GLY A 210 -26.38 -14.05 15.55
C GLY A 210 -25.38 -13.00 16.02
N LEU A 211 -24.09 -13.13 15.65
CA LEU A 211 -23.08 -12.14 15.97
C LEU A 211 -23.37 -10.79 15.30
N ILE A 212 -23.68 -10.79 14.01
CA ILE A 212 -23.99 -9.57 13.23
C ILE A 212 -25.14 -8.78 13.87
N LYS A 213 -26.16 -9.46 14.43
CA LYS A 213 -27.29 -8.80 15.11
C LYS A 213 -26.88 -8.06 16.38
N GLU A 214 -25.91 -8.57 17.14
CA GLU A 214 -25.49 -7.94 18.41
C GLU A 214 -24.62 -6.69 18.17
N GLU A 215 -23.84 -6.69 17.09
CA GLU A 215 -22.83 -5.67 16.86
C GLU A 215 -23.42 -4.30 16.50
N ARG A 216 -22.91 -3.25 17.16
CA ARG A 216 -23.42 -1.88 16.99
C ARG A 216 -22.74 -1.11 15.87
N VAL A 217 -21.49 -1.42 15.59
CA VAL A 217 -20.69 -0.77 14.54
C VAL A 217 -20.14 -1.86 13.64
N LEU A 218 -20.51 -1.80 12.37
CA LEU A 218 -20.19 -2.82 11.38
C LEU A 218 -19.66 -2.13 10.14
N SER A 219 -18.63 -2.68 9.49
CA SER A 219 -18.38 -2.40 8.09
C SER A 219 -19.05 -3.44 7.20
N VAL A 220 -19.27 -3.07 5.95
CA VAL A 220 -19.84 -3.95 4.92
C VAL A 220 -19.14 -3.71 3.59
N ASP A 221 -18.96 -4.80 2.84
CA ASP A 221 -18.48 -4.80 1.47
C ASP A 221 -19.21 -5.87 0.65
N THR A 222 -19.33 -5.64 -0.66
CA THR A 222 -19.95 -6.58 -1.61
C THR A 222 -19.09 -6.84 -2.83
N GLU A 223 -18.98 -8.12 -3.22
CA GLU A 223 -18.33 -8.51 -4.47
C GLU A 223 -19.36 -8.90 -5.53
N THR A 224 -19.19 -8.39 -6.75
CA THR A 224 -20.19 -8.54 -7.81
C THR A 224 -19.61 -8.80 -9.18
N THR A 225 -20.44 -9.29 -10.10
CA THR A 225 -20.03 -9.55 -11.48
C THR A 225 -19.85 -8.30 -12.34
N SER A 226 -20.20 -7.10 -11.88
CA SER A 226 -20.12 -5.90 -12.72
C SER A 226 -20.01 -4.60 -11.93
N LEU A 227 -19.20 -3.66 -12.41
CA LEU A 227 -19.14 -2.29 -11.86
C LEU A 227 -20.45 -1.50 -12.05
N LYS A 228 -21.38 -1.99 -12.89
CA LYS A 228 -22.69 -1.37 -13.11
C LYS A 228 -23.75 -2.13 -12.32
N PHE A 229 -24.20 -1.55 -11.20
CA PHE A 229 -25.08 -2.22 -10.23
C PHE A 229 -26.30 -2.88 -10.88
N TYR A 230 -26.96 -2.23 -11.83
CA TYR A 230 -28.18 -2.71 -12.50
C TYR A 230 -27.99 -3.96 -13.38
N ASN A 231 -26.74 -4.32 -13.70
CA ASN A 231 -26.37 -5.54 -14.42
C ASN A 231 -25.48 -6.47 -13.57
N ALA A 232 -25.28 -6.14 -12.28
CA ALA A 232 -24.40 -6.88 -11.40
C ALA A 232 -25.18 -7.98 -10.68
N ASN A 233 -24.58 -9.15 -10.51
CA ASN A 233 -25.04 -10.15 -9.55
C ASN A 233 -24.07 -10.16 -8.36
N MET A 234 -24.61 -10.16 -7.15
CA MET A 234 -23.77 -10.26 -5.94
C MET A 234 -23.27 -11.69 -5.76
N ILE A 235 -21.95 -11.85 -5.71
CA ILE A 235 -21.26 -13.13 -5.51
C ILE A 235 -21.19 -13.46 -4.02
N CYS A 236 -20.70 -12.51 -3.23
CA CYS A 236 -20.62 -12.61 -1.78
C CYS A 236 -20.67 -11.21 -1.14
N PHE A 237 -20.83 -11.19 0.16
CA PHE A 237 -20.70 -9.99 0.99
C PHE A 237 -19.89 -10.32 2.23
N ALA A 238 -19.27 -9.31 2.81
CA ALA A 238 -18.51 -9.43 4.03
C ALA A 238 -18.87 -8.34 5.04
N LEU A 239 -18.74 -8.67 6.32
CA LEU A 239 -18.92 -7.75 7.43
C LEU A 239 -17.75 -7.85 8.40
N SER A 240 -17.37 -6.72 8.98
CA SER A 240 -16.37 -6.65 10.05
C SER A 240 -16.85 -5.73 11.16
N TRP A 241 -16.49 -6.05 12.40
CA TRP A 241 -16.78 -5.24 13.59
C TRP A 241 -15.56 -5.13 14.53
N GLU A 242 -14.43 -5.67 14.11
CA GLU A 242 -13.15 -5.62 14.84
C GLU A 242 -12.00 -5.59 13.83
N ASP A 243 -10.96 -4.83 14.15
CA ASP A 243 -9.76 -4.68 13.33
C ASP A 243 -9.20 -6.05 12.88
N GLN A 244 -8.93 -6.20 11.59
CA GLN A 244 -8.30 -7.39 11.00
C GLN A 244 -9.12 -8.69 11.14
N THR A 245 -10.43 -8.58 11.33
CA THR A 245 -11.35 -9.72 11.33
C THR A 245 -12.54 -9.46 10.43
N ALA A 246 -13.11 -10.49 9.82
CA ALA A 246 -14.34 -10.37 9.06
C ALA A 246 -15.03 -11.73 8.90
N VAL A 247 -16.34 -11.67 8.69
CA VAL A 247 -17.14 -12.80 8.20
C VAL A 247 -17.49 -12.55 6.74
N ALA A 248 -17.24 -13.53 5.88
CA ALA A 248 -17.66 -13.49 4.49
C ALA A 248 -18.68 -14.59 4.23
N ILE A 249 -19.78 -14.24 3.56
CA ILE A 249 -20.90 -15.12 3.29
C ILE A 249 -21.15 -15.09 1.77
N PRO A 250 -21.15 -16.26 1.10
CA PRO A 250 -21.50 -16.32 -0.32
C PRO A 250 -22.98 -16.03 -0.52
N TRP A 251 -23.35 -15.54 -1.69
CA TRP A 251 -24.74 -15.26 -2.06
C TRP A 251 -25.12 -15.99 -3.33
N LYS A 252 -24.41 -15.73 -4.42
CA LYS A 252 -24.56 -16.45 -5.69
C LYS A 252 -23.22 -17.02 -6.13
N TRP A 253 -23.22 -18.27 -6.58
CA TRP A 253 -22.00 -18.92 -7.06
C TRP A 253 -22.29 -19.95 -8.16
N SER A 254 -21.28 -20.21 -8.98
CA SER A 254 -21.28 -21.27 -9.99
C SER A 254 -19.86 -21.64 -10.38
N GLN A 255 -19.59 -22.92 -10.61
CA GLN A 255 -18.33 -23.36 -11.23
C GLN A 255 -18.40 -23.19 -12.75
N GLY A 256 -18.32 -21.95 -13.22
CA GLY A 256 -18.18 -21.61 -14.64
C GLY A 256 -19.47 -21.55 -15.47
N GLY A 257 -20.63 -21.79 -14.86
CA GLY A 257 -21.95 -21.64 -15.48
C GLY A 257 -22.67 -20.35 -15.08
N ASP A 258 -24.00 -20.35 -15.24
CA ASP A 258 -24.85 -19.28 -14.74
C ASP A 258 -24.86 -19.26 -13.21
N LEU A 259 -24.92 -18.05 -12.63
CA LEU A 259 -24.94 -17.87 -11.18
C LEU A 259 -26.29 -18.32 -10.60
N GLY A 260 -26.23 -19.30 -9.70
CA GLY A 260 -27.34 -19.69 -8.84
C GLY A 260 -27.14 -19.20 -7.41
N TYR A 261 -28.19 -19.19 -6.60
CA TYR A 261 -28.04 -18.93 -5.16
C TYR A 261 -27.22 -20.04 -4.50
N PHE A 262 -26.27 -19.67 -3.65
CA PHE A 262 -25.48 -20.61 -2.86
C PHE A 262 -26.31 -21.27 -1.76
N TRP A 263 -27.21 -20.48 -1.17
CA TRP A 263 -28.06 -20.90 -0.05
C TRP A 263 -29.44 -21.35 -0.52
N GLU A 264 -29.98 -22.35 0.19
CA GLU A 264 -31.39 -22.75 0.06
C GLU A 264 -32.32 -21.60 0.46
N GLN A 265 -33.59 -21.70 0.09
CA GLN A 265 -34.57 -20.63 0.33
C GLN A 265 -34.64 -20.20 1.80
N LYS A 266 -34.61 -21.15 2.73
CA LYS A 266 -34.70 -20.89 4.16
C LYS A 266 -33.55 -20.00 4.65
N GLU A 267 -32.32 -20.37 4.35
CA GLU A 267 -31.12 -19.62 4.75
C GLU A 267 -31.09 -18.23 4.10
N ARG A 268 -31.58 -18.10 2.85
CA ARG A 268 -31.72 -16.78 2.19
C ARG A 268 -32.71 -15.88 2.90
N GLU A 269 -33.83 -16.42 3.37
CA GLU A 269 -34.82 -15.68 4.16
C GLU A 269 -34.23 -15.26 5.52
N GLU A 270 -33.47 -16.14 6.19
CA GLU A 270 -32.78 -15.81 7.45
C GLU A 270 -31.74 -14.67 7.28
N ILE A 271 -30.94 -14.71 6.20
CA ILE A 271 -30.00 -13.64 5.85
C ILE A 271 -30.77 -12.33 5.61
N ARG A 272 -31.80 -12.38 4.76
CA ARG A 272 -32.57 -11.20 4.37
C ARG A 272 -33.24 -10.53 5.57
N GLU A 273 -33.86 -11.28 6.46
CA GLU A 273 -34.50 -10.72 7.66
C GLU A 273 -33.48 -10.17 8.65
N THR A 274 -32.35 -10.84 8.83
CA THR A 274 -31.24 -10.31 9.65
C THR A 274 -30.73 -8.98 9.10
N PHE A 275 -30.51 -8.89 7.79
CA PHE A 275 -30.05 -7.66 7.14
C PHE A 275 -31.08 -6.56 7.14
N ARG A 276 -32.37 -6.88 7.03
CA ARG A 276 -33.44 -5.91 7.17
C ARG A 276 -33.40 -5.26 8.55
N GLU A 277 -33.29 -6.08 9.59
CA GLU A 277 -33.20 -5.63 10.99
C GLU A 277 -31.94 -4.76 11.20
N VAL A 278 -30.77 -5.28 10.83
CA VAL A 278 -29.48 -4.64 11.10
C VAL A 278 -29.28 -3.35 10.30
N PHE A 279 -29.69 -3.32 9.02
CA PHE A 279 -29.45 -2.17 8.14
C PHE A 279 -30.56 -1.11 8.14
N SER A 280 -31.63 -1.34 8.90
CA SER A 280 -32.64 -0.33 9.20
C SER A 280 -32.57 0.21 10.63
N ASP A 281 -31.83 -0.44 11.54
CA ASP A 281 -31.69 0.02 12.92
C ASP A 281 -30.84 1.30 13.02
N THR A 282 -31.50 2.39 13.39
CA THR A 282 -30.87 3.71 13.58
C THR A 282 -29.91 3.78 14.77
N ASN A 283 -29.93 2.80 15.68
CA ASN A 283 -28.99 2.68 16.81
C ASN A 283 -27.67 1.98 16.44
N LYS A 284 -27.60 1.40 15.23
CA LYS A 284 -26.40 0.82 14.65
C LYS A 284 -25.78 1.79 13.65
N ALA A 285 -24.47 1.65 13.47
CA ALA A 285 -23.68 2.44 12.54
C ALA A 285 -23.00 1.53 11.52
N VAL A 286 -23.32 1.72 10.24
CA VAL A 286 -22.63 1.03 9.15
C VAL A 286 -21.53 1.91 8.58
N ILE A 287 -20.36 1.32 8.41
CA ILE A 287 -19.19 1.85 7.75
C ILE A 287 -19.07 1.16 6.38
N ALA A 288 -18.81 1.90 5.32
CA ALA A 288 -18.53 1.33 4.02
C ALA A 288 -17.52 2.18 3.27
N HIS A 289 -16.98 1.69 2.16
CA HIS A 289 -16.15 2.46 1.26
C HIS A 289 -16.89 2.61 -0.07
N ASN A 290 -17.19 3.84 -0.51
CA ASN A 290 -18.05 4.06 -1.67
C ASN A 290 -19.43 3.39 -1.50
N SER A 291 -20.05 3.63 -0.33
CA SER A 291 -21.22 2.93 0.20
C SER A 291 -22.45 2.98 -0.70
N LYS A 292 -22.51 3.97 -1.59
CA LYS A 292 -23.55 4.12 -2.61
C LYS A 292 -23.69 2.84 -3.44
N TYR A 293 -22.57 2.21 -3.81
CA TYR A 293 -22.60 1.02 -4.64
C TYR A 293 -23.22 -0.16 -3.90
N ASP A 294 -22.72 -0.49 -2.71
CA ASP A 294 -23.22 -1.60 -1.88
C ASP A 294 -24.70 -1.42 -1.54
N SER A 295 -25.12 -0.21 -1.17
CA SER A 295 -26.54 0.06 -0.87
C SER A 295 -27.46 -0.16 -2.08
N LEU A 296 -26.99 0.07 -3.30
CA LEU A 296 -27.76 -0.21 -4.52
C LEU A 296 -27.81 -1.72 -4.81
N ILE A 297 -26.72 -2.44 -4.60
CA ILE A 297 -26.68 -3.92 -4.70
C ILE A 297 -27.64 -4.54 -3.69
N PHE A 298 -27.65 -4.06 -2.45
CA PHE A 298 -28.58 -4.52 -1.42
C PHE A 298 -30.05 -4.27 -1.80
N THR A 299 -30.35 -3.11 -2.38
CA THR A 299 -31.70 -2.80 -2.87
C THR A 299 -32.13 -3.79 -3.95
N GLN A 300 -31.22 -4.15 -4.87
CA GLN A 300 -31.50 -5.09 -5.95
C GLN A 300 -31.68 -6.54 -5.44
N GLU A 301 -30.81 -7.00 -4.54
CA GLU A 301 -30.75 -8.41 -4.13
C GLU A 301 -31.71 -8.73 -2.97
N PHE A 302 -31.91 -7.80 -2.03
CA PHE A 302 -32.73 -8.01 -0.83
C PHE A 302 -34.06 -7.22 -0.83
N GLY A 303 -34.17 -6.20 -1.70
CA GLY A 303 -35.33 -5.32 -1.80
C GLY A 303 -35.33 -4.13 -0.83
N PHE A 304 -34.19 -3.82 -0.20
CA PHE A 304 -34.03 -2.66 0.69
C PHE A 304 -32.58 -2.15 0.71
N PRO A 305 -32.36 -0.84 0.91
CA PRO A 305 -31.03 -0.24 0.99
C PRO A 305 -30.40 -0.39 2.37
N ILE A 306 -29.11 -0.09 2.46
CA ILE A 306 -28.41 0.07 3.74
C ILE A 306 -28.68 1.48 4.26
N SER A 307 -29.65 1.62 5.16
CA SER A 307 -30.21 2.94 5.53
C SER A 307 -29.44 3.63 6.66
N ASN A 308 -28.67 2.87 7.43
CA ASN A 308 -27.90 3.34 8.59
C ASN A 308 -26.39 3.46 8.31
N ILE A 309 -26.00 3.76 7.07
CA ILE A 309 -24.62 4.16 6.75
C ILE A 309 -24.31 5.48 7.48
N LYS A 310 -23.36 5.43 8.41
CA LYS A 310 -22.89 6.60 9.17
C LYS A 310 -21.53 7.09 8.70
N VAL A 311 -20.74 6.22 8.09
CA VAL A 311 -19.39 6.55 7.63
C VAL A 311 -19.19 5.95 6.24
N ASP A 312 -18.86 6.80 5.28
CA ASP A 312 -18.25 6.37 4.02
C ASP A 312 -16.77 6.77 4.07
N THR A 313 -15.87 5.78 4.11
CA THR A 313 -14.42 6.03 4.22
C THR A 313 -13.84 6.73 2.99
N MET A 314 -14.45 6.59 1.82
CA MET A 314 -14.07 7.36 0.62
C MET A 314 -14.37 8.84 0.82
N LEU A 315 -15.59 9.18 1.28
CA LEU A 315 -15.99 10.56 1.54
C LEU A 315 -15.23 11.16 2.73
N LEU A 316 -14.97 10.35 3.75
CA LEU A 316 -14.17 10.74 4.90
C LEU A 316 -12.73 11.07 4.47
N SER A 317 -12.12 10.25 3.61
CA SER A 317 -10.79 10.54 3.06
C SER A 317 -10.79 11.82 2.23
N PHE A 318 -11.81 12.01 1.40
CA PHE A 318 -11.93 13.23 0.59
C PHE A 318 -12.06 14.48 1.46
N HIS A 319 -12.78 14.39 2.58
CA HIS A 319 -12.93 15.51 3.51
C HIS A 319 -11.63 15.84 4.26
N LEU A 320 -10.85 14.81 4.62
CA LEU A 320 -9.54 15.00 5.26
C LEU A 320 -8.50 15.63 4.33
N ASP A 321 -8.43 15.19 3.07
CA ASP A 321 -7.60 15.81 2.05
C ASP A 321 -8.11 15.51 0.64
N SER A 322 -8.77 16.50 0.02
CA SER A 322 -9.35 16.38 -1.32
C SER A 322 -8.31 16.33 -2.44
N ASN A 323 -7.01 16.58 -2.15
CA ASN A 323 -5.95 16.53 -3.16
C ASN A 323 -5.38 15.12 -3.37
N GLN A 324 -5.78 14.15 -2.54
CA GLN A 324 -5.28 12.79 -2.58
C GLN A 324 -6.29 11.85 -3.29
N PRO A 325 -5.81 10.78 -3.93
CA PRO A 325 -6.67 9.68 -4.37
C PRO A 325 -7.42 9.05 -3.18
N TYR A 326 -8.69 8.74 -3.37
CA TYR A 326 -9.59 8.29 -2.30
C TYR A 326 -10.15 6.87 -2.54
N GLY A 327 -9.58 6.09 -3.47
CA GLY A 327 -9.93 4.68 -3.61
C GLY A 327 -9.44 3.88 -2.41
N LEU A 328 -10.07 2.73 -2.12
CA LEU A 328 -9.78 1.98 -0.90
C LEU A 328 -8.29 1.61 -0.77
N ASP A 329 -7.64 1.21 -1.86
CA ASP A 329 -6.20 0.88 -1.86
C ASP A 329 -5.33 2.10 -1.51
N ASP A 330 -5.69 3.29 -2.00
CA ASP A 330 -4.99 4.54 -1.69
C ASP A 330 -5.19 4.95 -0.22
N VAL A 331 -6.40 4.74 0.32
CA VAL A 331 -6.71 5.05 1.72
C VAL A 331 -6.01 4.04 2.64
N VAL A 332 -6.07 2.74 2.34
CA VAL A 332 -5.33 1.69 3.07
C VAL A 332 -3.84 2.01 3.07
N LEU A 333 -3.28 2.42 1.93
CA LEU A 333 -1.89 2.82 1.83
C LEU A 333 -1.51 4.01 2.73
N ARG A 334 -2.46 4.88 3.10
CA ARG A 334 -2.19 5.98 4.03
C ARG A 334 -2.45 5.62 5.49
N GLU A 335 -3.47 4.80 5.73
CA GLU A 335 -4.04 4.59 7.06
C GLU A 335 -3.61 3.28 7.72
N CYS A 336 -3.45 2.21 6.93
CA CYS A 336 -3.00 0.89 7.37
C CYS A 336 -2.02 0.31 6.34
N PRO A 337 -0.86 0.95 6.16
CA PRO A 337 0.01 0.69 5.03
C PRO A 337 0.72 -0.67 5.09
N GLU A 338 0.67 -1.38 6.23
CA GLU A 338 1.04 -2.80 6.33
C GLU A 338 0.23 -3.72 5.38
N PHE A 339 -0.96 -3.28 4.97
CA PHE A 339 -1.84 -3.99 4.05
C PHE A 339 -1.75 -3.46 2.61
N ALA A 340 -0.91 -2.47 2.33
CA ALA A 340 -0.81 -1.89 1.00
C ALA A 340 -0.43 -2.93 -0.07
N GLY A 341 -1.04 -2.82 -1.25
CA GLY A 341 -0.84 -3.75 -2.36
C GLY A 341 -1.60 -5.08 -2.25
N TYR A 342 -2.44 -5.29 -1.21
CA TYR A 342 -3.28 -6.49 -1.10
C TYR A 342 -4.22 -6.67 -2.31
N LYS A 343 -4.83 -5.58 -2.79
CA LYS A 343 -5.68 -5.59 -3.99
C LYS A 343 -4.90 -6.00 -5.22
N GLN A 344 -3.66 -5.51 -5.37
CA GLN A 344 -2.85 -5.86 -6.53
C GLN A 344 -2.60 -7.36 -6.58
N LYS A 345 -2.22 -7.97 -5.45
CA LYS A 345 -2.01 -9.43 -5.34
C LYS A 345 -3.25 -10.22 -5.75
N PHE A 346 -4.44 -9.77 -5.31
CA PHE A 346 -5.68 -10.40 -5.74
C PHE A 346 -5.83 -10.28 -7.26
N TRP A 347 -5.76 -9.08 -7.81
CA TRP A 347 -6.06 -8.78 -9.23
C TRP A 347 -4.98 -9.18 -10.24
N GLU A 348 -3.84 -9.73 -9.83
CA GLU A 348 -2.71 -10.13 -10.70
C GLU A 348 -3.09 -11.14 -11.80
N LYS A 349 -4.10 -11.98 -11.56
CA LYS A 349 -4.54 -13.03 -12.49
C LYS A 349 -5.58 -12.55 -13.52
N VAL A 350 -6.00 -11.28 -13.45
CA VAL A 350 -7.14 -10.74 -14.20
C VAL A 350 -6.72 -9.58 -15.10
N THR A 351 -7.14 -9.62 -16.36
CA THR A 351 -6.96 -8.52 -17.30
C THR A 351 -8.03 -7.43 -17.13
N THR A 352 -7.74 -6.20 -17.58
CA THR A 352 -8.73 -5.10 -17.56
C THR A 352 -10.01 -5.45 -18.33
N ALA A 353 -9.88 -6.12 -19.47
CA ALA A 353 -11.03 -6.54 -20.28
C ALA A 353 -11.95 -7.51 -19.50
N GLU A 354 -11.38 -8.42 -18.71
CA GLU A 354 -12.13 -9.37 -17.89
C GLU A 354 -12.83 -8.70 -16.70
N LYS A 355 -12.26 -7.61 -16.16
CA LYS A 355 -12.93 -6.75 -15.18
C LYS A 355 -14.14 -6.05 -15.81
N ASP A 356 -13.93 -5.40 -16.94
CA ASP A 356 -14.93 -4.56 -17.60
C ASP A 356 -16.12 -5.37 -18.13
N ASN A 357 -15.87 -6.57 -18.65
CA ASN A 357 -16.91 -7.46 -19.17
C ASN A 357 -17.54 -8.37 -18.09
N GLY A 358 -17.09 -8.27 -16.84
CA GLY A 358 -17.66 -9.01 -15.72
C GLY A 358 -17.35 -10.51 -15.68
N THR A 359 -16.23 -10.93 -16.25
CA THR A 359 -15.78 -12.34 -16.25
C THR A 359 -14.63 -12.63 -15.30
N TRP A 360 -14.11 -11.61 -14.62
CA TRP A 360 -12.98 -11.70 -13.69
C TRP A 360 -13.15 -12.78 -12.60
N TRP A 361 -14.35 -12.93 -12.06
CA TRP A 361 -14.65 -13.87 -10.97
C TRP A 361 -14.47 -15.33 -11.40
N LYS A 362 -14.51 -15.62 -12.71
CA LYS A 362 -14.25 -16.95 -13.26
C LYS A 362 -12.78 -17.39 -13.15
N LYS A 363 -11.88 -16.50 -12.73
CA LYS A 363 -10.44 -16.79 -12.53
C LYS A 363 -10.10 -17.27 -11.13
N TYR A 364 -11.06 -17.21 -10.20
CA TYR A 364 -10.84 -17.51 -8.80
C TYR A 364 -11.77 -18.61 -8.33
N GLN A 365 -11.37 -19.27 -7.24
CA GLN A 365 -12.29 -20.04 -6.41
C GLN A 365 -13.15 -19.10 -5.56
N LEU A 366 -14.32 -19.56 -5.13
CA LEU A 366 -15.25 -18.78 -4.30
C LEU A 366 -14.54 -18.26 -3.04
N GLU A 367 -13.76 -19.11 -2.42
CA GLU A 367 -13.04 -18.80 -1.18
C GLU A 367 -11.98 -17.71 -1.36
N GLU A 368 -11.36 -17.61 -2.55
CA GLU A 368 -10.43 -16.51 -2.85
C GLU A 368 -11.18 -15.18 -2.94
N ILE A 369 -12.35 -15.15 -3.60
CA ILE A 369 -13.19 -13.94 -3.71
C ILE A 369 -13.73 -13.54 -2.34
N MET A 370 -14.24 -14.51 -1.56
CA MET A 370 -14.74 -14.26 -0.22
C MET A 370 -13.66 -13.71 0.72
N ARG A 371 -12.41 -14.18 0.59
CA ARG A 371 -11.28 -13.63 1.35
C ARG A 371 -10.98 -12.19 0.96
N TYR A 372 -11.00 -11.87 -0.33
CA TYR A 372 -10.80 -10.51 -0.80
C TYR A 372 -11.91 -9.56 -0.31
N CYS A 373 -13.18 -9.98 -0.37
CA CYS A 373 -14.31 -9.25 0.21
C CYS A 373 -14.14 -9.03 1.73
N ALA A 374 -13.69 -10.08 2.45
CA ALA A 374 -13.40 -10.00 3.88
C ALA A 374 -12.27 -9.01 4.20
N GLU A 375 -11.24 -8.96 3.37
CA GLU A 375 -10.15 -7.98 3.45
C GLU A 375 -10.69 -6.56 3.26
N ASP A 376 -11.48 -6.31 2.22
CA ASP A 376 -12.07 -4.99 1.95
C ASP A 376 -12.95 -4.50 3.11
N ALA A 377 -13.84 -5.35 3.64
CA ALA A 377 -14.67 -5.02 4.80
C ALA A 377 -13.82 -4.74 6.05
N SER A 378 -12.87 -5.63 6.38
CA SER A 378 -11.99 -5.52 7.55
C SER A 378 -11.14 -4.26 7.51
N LEU A 379 -10.55 -3.94 6.35
CA LEU A 379 -9.73 -2.74 6.18
C LEU A 379 -10.58 -1.48 6.23
N THR A 380 -11.77 -1.50 5.63
CA THR A 380 -12.73 -0.40 5.73
C THR A 380 -13.11 -0.08 7.17
N TYR A 381 -13.28 -1.09 8.02
CA TYR A 381 -13.47 -0.90 9.46
C TYR A 381 -12.23 -0.27 10.12
N SER A 382 -11.06 -0.88 9.86
CA SER A 382 -9.78 -0.53 10.49
C SER A 382 -9.35 0.91 10.20
N ILE A 383 -9.57 1.41 8.98
CA ILE A 383 -9.19 2.77 8.57
C ILE A 383 -10.17 3.83 9.08
N ALA A 384 -11.44 3.49 9.31
CA ALA A 384 -12.47 4.48 9.66
C ALA A 384 -12.18 5.18 11.01
N LYS A 385 -11.81 4.41 12.04
CA LYS A 385 -11.54 4.95 13.38
C LYS A 385 -10.38 5.96 13.44
N PRO A 386 -9.18 5.69 12.89
CA PRO A 386 -8.09 6.68 12.87
C PRO A 386 -8.42 7.90 12.00
N MET A 387 -9.19 7.73 10.93
CA MET A 387 -9.68 8.85 10.11
C MET A 387 -10.66 9.74 10.86
N LEU A 388 -11.66 9.18 11.53
CA LEU A 388 -12.64 9.94 12.31
C LEU A 388 -11.97 10.75 13.43
N ARG A 389 -10.99 10.17 14.13
CA ARG A 389 -10.23 10.87 15.18
C ARG A 389 -9.54 12.16 14.71
N ARG A 390 -9.24 12.27 13.41
CA ARG A 390 -8.61 13.46 12.83
C ARG A 390 -9.59 14.57 12.48
N LEU A 391 -10.89 14.29 12.40
CA LEU A 391 -11.92 15.30 12.14
C LEU A 391 -12.35 16.09 13.38
N GLY A 392 -11.95 15.65 14.58
CA GLY A 392 -12.49 16.13 15.85
C GLY A 392 -13.65 15.26 16.30
#